data_AF-A0A3D4GW55-F1
#
_entry.id   AF-A0A3D4GW55-F1
#
_cell.length_a   1.000
_cell.length_b   1.000
_cell.length_c   1.000
_cell.angle_alpha   90.00
_cell.angle_beta   90.00
_cell.angle_gamma   90.00
#
_symmetry.space_group_name_H-M   'P 1'
#
loop_
_entity.id
_entity.type
_entity.pdbx_description
1 polymer ?
#
loop_
_entity_poly.entity_id
_entity_poly.type
_entity_poly.pdbx_seq_one_letter_code
_entity_poly.pdbx_strand_id
1 'polypeptide(L)'
;MIPFGIVGTGWRAEFFLRIARACPDHFRVTGLVTRDPERSSGIGDTFGLPLFTTTEQLIDSSPPLFMVSSVPWDVNPQVLKHLAGLGMPVLSETPPATTVEEMVDLCSLVSDGAIIQVAEQYWAQPHHLARIRYAESGRLGKISQAQVSAAHGYHGISLMRRYLGIGYEEAEITASSFSSAIVKGRDREGYPESKSIVASSQLIAQFRFGEKLGVFDFSGDQYFSHIRNQRLLVRGEKGEIINGSAVYLRDHLTPVPVRFERRDTGHEGDLEGHHLKGIVVGEEWIYENPLAPGDLSDDEIAIGTCLIGMAECVAGGEPVYPLQEACQDRYLDILMHEAAETGETIRSERQVWVG
;
A
#
# COMPACT_ATOMS: atom_id res chain seq x y z
N MET A 1 9.17 20.48 -7.11
CA MET A 1 9.38 19.40 -8.09
C MET A 1 10.36 18.38 -7.54
N ILE A 2 9.93 17.12 -7.44
CA ILE A 2 10.62 15.96 -6.87
C ILE A 2 11.18 15.12 -8.03
N PRO A 3 12.50 15.15 -8.30
CA PRO A 3 13.09 14.33 -9.34
C PRO A 3 13.33 12.91 -8.85
N PHE A 4 12.87 11.89 -9.57
CA PHE A 4 13.16 10.49 -9.23
C PHE A 4 13.42 9.64 -10.47
N GLY A 5 14.26 8.62 -10.33
CA GLY A 5 14.50 7.62 -11.37
C GLY A 5 13.76 6.32 -11.04
N ILE A 6 13.55 5.46 -12.03
CA ILE A 6 12.90 4.15 -11.82
C ILE A 6 13.79 3.03 -12.35
N VAL A 7 14.01 1.99 -11.54
CA VAL A 7 14.58 0.72 -11.99
C VAL A 7 13.45 -0.23 -12.33
N GLY A 8 13.34 -0.63 -13.59
CA GLY A 8 12.29 -1.49 -14.10
C GLY A 8 11.24 -0.77 -14.94
N THR A 9 10.71 -1.49 -15.93
CA THR A 9 9.78 -0.98 -16.96
C THR A 9 8.48 -1.80 -17.03
N GLY A 10 8.16 -2.52 -15.96
CA GLY A 10 6.95 -3.34 -15.87
C GLY A 10 5.68 -2.52 -15.58
N TRP A 11 4.54 -3.20 -15.55
CA TRP A 11 3.22 -2.60 -15.33
C TRP A 11 3.12 -1.69 -14.09
N ARG A 12 3.80 -2.02 -12.99
CA ARG A 12 3.85 -1.17 -11.78
C ARG A 12 4.57 0.15 -12.02
N ALA A 13 5.61 0.19 -12.85
CA ALA A 13 6.33 1.41 -13.20
C ALA A 13 5.39 2.45 -13.84
N GLU A 14 4.39 2.00 -14.62
CA GLU A 14 3.44 2.90 -15.26
C GLU A 14 2.60 3.73 -14.27
N PHE A 15 2.35 3.25 -13.06
CA PHE A 15 1.63 4.03 -12.05
C PHE A 15 2.42 5.30 -11.68
N PHE A 16 3.71 5.15 -11.38
CA PHE A 16 4.61 6.28 -11.10
C PHE A 16 4.69 7.26 -12.28
N LEU A 17 4.72 6.73 -13.51
CA LEU A 17 4.75 7.54 -14.72
C LEU A 17 3.45 8.32 -14.95
N ARG A 18 2.28 7.70 -14.73
CA ARG A 18 0.98 8.37 -14.85
C ARG A 18 0.81 9.45 -13.79
N ILE A 19 1.26 9.20 -12.55
CA ILE A 19 1.28 10.17 -11.46
C ILE A 19 2.13 11.39 -11.85
N ALA A 20 3.36 11.17 -12.31
CA ALA A 20 4.25 12.26 -12.69
C ALA A 20 3.69 13.09 -13.86
N ARG A 21 3.03 12.43 -14.83
CA ARG A 21 2.36 13.12 -15.95
C ARG A 21 1.14 13.93 -15.51
N ALA A 22 0.36 13.43 -14.56
CA ALA A 22 -0.83 14.11 -14.05
C ALA A 22 -0.46 15.27 -13.09
N CYS A 23 0.68 15.18 -12.40
CA CYS A 23 1.14 16.15 -11.42
C CYS A 23 2.55 16.70 -11.75
N PRO A 24 2.74 17.36 -12.91
CA PRO A 24 4.06 17.77 -13.39
C PRO A 24 4.72 18.85 -12.52
N ASP A 25 3.94 19.64 -11.77
CA ASP A 25 4.48 20.62 -10.82
C ASP A 25 5.08 19.96 -9.56
N HIS A 26 4.62 18.75 -9.24
CA HIS A 26 5.09 17.97 -8.10
C HIS A 26 6.27 17.08 -8.47
N PHE A 27 6.24 16.41 -9.62
CA PHE A 27 7.12 15.29 -9.92
C PHE A 27 7.85 15.42 -11.26
N ARG A 28 9.05 14.86 -11.33
CA ARG A 28 9.82 14.70 -12.57
C ARG A 28 10.52 13.35 -12.61
N VAL A 29 10.19 12.52 -13.58
CA VAL A 29 10.93 11.27 -13.80
C VAL A 29 12.20 11.58 -14.58
N THR A 30 13.38 11.25 -14.04
CA THR A 30 14.67 11.56 -14.68
C THR A 30 15.09 10.54 -15.73
N GLY A 31 14.56 9.32 -15.64
CA GLY A 31 14.80 8.24 -16.60
C GLY A 31 14.37 6.89 -16.06
N LEU A 32 14.42 5.89 -16.94
CA LEU A 32 14.13 4.50 -16.61
C LEU A 32 15.39 3.65 -16.81
N VAL A 33 15.68 2.76 -15.86
CA VAL A 33 16.77 1.78 -15.96
C VAL A 33 16.19 0.44 -16.35
N THR A 34 16.71 -0.14 -17.44
CA THR A 34 16.30 -1.46 -17.94
C THR A 34 17.48 -2.19 -18.54
N ARG A 35 17.50 -3.52 -18.41
CA ARG A 35 18.54 -4.37 -19.03
C ARG A 35 18.38 -4.46 -20.56
N ASP A 36 17.19 -4.14 -21.08
CA ASP A 36 16.85 -4.25 -22.50
C ASP A 36 16.10 -2.99 -22.95
N PRO A 37 16.84 -1.92 -23.33
CA PRO A 37 16.24 -0.67 -23.80
C PRO A 37 15.44 -0.83 -25.08
N GLU A 38 15.86 -1.70 -26.01
CA GLU A 38 15.15 -1.92 -27.28
C GLU A 38 13.75 -2.48 -27.02
N ARG A 39 13.65 -3.51 -26.18
CA ARG A 39 12.36 -4.10 -25.78
C ARG A 39 11.50 -3.16 -24.94
N SER A 40 12.13 -2.22 -24.23
CA SER A 40 11.44 -1.25 -23.37
C SER A 40 11.14 0.07 -24.08
N SER A 41 11.52 0.26 -25.34
CA SER A 41 11.35 1.51 -26.10
C SER A 41 9.93 2.06 -26.01
N GLY A 42 8.92 1.19 -26.12
CA GLY A 42 7.50 1.60 -26.06
C GLY A 42 7.11 2.41 -24.82
N ILE A 43 7.64 2.08 -23.63
CA ILE A 43 7.34 2.87 -22.41
C ILE A 43 8.12 4.19 -22.39
N GLY A 44 9.37 4.20 -22.86
CA GLY A 44 10.19 5.40 -22.98
C GLY A 44 9.54 6.38 -23.96
N ASP A 45 9.11 5.90 -25.12
CA ASP A 45 8.46 6.69 -26.17
C ASP A 45 7.10 7.24 -25.71
N THR A 46 6.28 6.41 -25.05
CA THR A 46 4.93 6.80 -24.57
C THR A 46 5.00 7.94 -23.56
N PHE A 47 6.03 7.98 -22.72
CA PHE A 47 6.19 8.98 -21.67
C PHE A 47 7.27 10.04 -21.98
N GLY A 48 7.96 9.93 -23.12
CA GLY A 48 9.03 10.84 -23.52
C GLY A 48 10.25 10.81 -22.59
N LEU A 49 10.63 9.63 -22.08
CA LEU A 49 11.68 9.46 -21.09
C LEU A 49 12.90 8.70 -21.62
N PRO A 50 14.12 9.10 -21.23
CA PRO A 50 15.33 8.38 -21.59
C PRO A 50 15.39 7.00 -20.91
N LEU A 51 15.91 6.02 -21.64
CA LEU A 51 16.21 4.69 -21.13
C LEU A 51 17.73 4.55 -20.92
N PHE A 52 18.11 4.03 -19.76
CA PHE A 52 19.49 3.76 -19.37
C PHE A 52 19.68 2.27 -19.14
N THR A 53 20.89 1.75 -19.43
CA THR A 53 21.20 0.33 -19.20
C THR A 53 21.68 0.05 -17.77
N THR A 54 22.17 1.07 -17.07
CA THR A 54 22.60 0.96 -15.67
C THR A 54 22.12 2.13 -14.82
N THR A 55 22.09 1.93 -13.51
CA THR A 55 21.72 2.97 -12.55
C THR A 55 22.70 4.13 -12.57
N GLU A 56 23.99 3.84 -12.65
CA GLU A 56 25.07 4.83 -12.67
C GLU A 56 24.94 5.76 -13.87
N GLN A 57 24.64 5.24 -15.05
CA GLN A 57 24.44 6.07 -16.25
C GLN A 57 23.30 7.07 -16.05
N LEU A 58 22.19 6.65 -15.43
CA LEU A 58 21.07 7.54 -15.10
C LEU A 58 21.51 8.60 -14.09
N ILE A 59 22.18 8.19 -13.01
CA ILE A 59 22.66 9.09 -11.95
C ILE A 59 23.62 10.15 -12.51
N ASP A 60 24.58 9.75 -13.35
CA ASP A 60 25.56 10.63 -13.94
C ASP A 60 24.94 11.61 -14.96
N SER A 61 23.94 11.15 -15.73
CA SER A 61 23.33 11.94 -16.80
C SER A 61 22.23 12.88 -16.29
N SER A 62 21.41 12.42 -15.35
CA SER A 62 20.27 13.16 -14.81
C SER A 62 19.97 12.72 -13.37
N PRO A 63 20.74 13.23 -12.38
CA PRO A 63 20.70 12.74 -11.01
C PRO A 63 19.30 12.89 -10.39
N PRO A 64 18.70 11.78 -9.89
CA PRO A 64 17.45 11.83 -9.15
C PRO A 64 17.68 12.11 -7.66
N LEU A 65 16.64 12.54 -6.95
CA LEU A 65 16.62 12.65 -5.48
C LEU A 65 16.61 11.27 -4.82
N PHE A 66 15.88 10.33 -5.42
CA PHE A 66 15.81 8.93 -5.01
C PHE A 66 15.46 8.03 -6.20
N MET A 67 15.66 6.73 -6.02
CA MET A 67 15.28 5.71 -7.01
C MET A 67 14.03 4.96 -6.57
N VAL A 68 13.15 4.66 -7.51
CA VAL A 68 12.04 3.70 -7.31
C VAL A 68 12.49 2.34 -7.81
N SER A 69 12.40 1.29 -6.99
CA SER A 69 12.61 -0.09 -7.47
C SER A 69 11.27 -0.72 -7.84
N SER A 70 11.07 -1.02 -9.13
CA SER A 70 9.85 -1.64 -9.67
C SER A 70 10.21 -2.84 -10.55
N VAL A 71 10.80 -3.85 -9.90
CA VAL A 71 11.32 -5.08 -10.53
C VAL A 71 10.63 -6.33 -9.95
N PRO A 72 10.78 -7.51 -10.55
CA PRO A 72 10.28 -8.77 -9.98
C PRO A 72 10.78 -9.00 -8.54
N TRP A 73 9.98 -9.69 -7.73
CA TRP A 73 10.21 -9.87 -6.29
C TRP A 73 11.56 -10.52 -5.96
N ASP A 74 11.97 -11.52 -6.74
CA ASP A 74 13.25 -12.23 -6.58
C ASP A 74 14.47 -11.37 -6.94
N VAL A 75 14.26 -10.30 -7.72
CA VAL A 75 15.30 -9.37 -8.14
C VAL A 75 15.41 -8.17 -7.20
N ASN A 76 14.30 -7.79 -6.55
CA ASN A 76 14.19 -6.55 -5.77
C ASN A 76 15.25 -6.43 -4.66
N PRO A 77 15.52 -7.46 -3.80
CA PRO A 77 16.55 -7.35 -2.77
C PRO A 77 17.94 -6.99 -3.29
N GLN A 78 18.33 -7.51 -4.45
CA GLN A 78 19.63 -7.22 -5.05
C GLN A 78 19.69 -5.81 -5.63
N VAL A 79 18.59 -5.32 -6.19
CA VAL A 79 18.47 -3.92 -6.64
C VAL A 79 18.58 -2.97 -5.45
N LEU A 80 17.93 -3.27 -4.33
CA LEU A 80 18.04 -2.47 -3.10
C LEU A 80 19.47 -2.44 -2.56
N LYS A 81 20.13 -3.59 -2.47
CA LYS A 81 21.55 -3.70 -2.07
C LYS A 81 22.46 -2.87 -2.98
N HIS A 82 22.25 -2.95 -4.29
CA HIS A 82 23.01 -2.19 -5.28
C HIS A 82 22.82 -0.67 -5.12
N LEU A 83 21.57 -0.21 -5.02
CA LEU A 83 21.25 1.22 -4.85
C LEU A 83 21.78 1.78 -3.54
N ALA A 84 21.66 1.03 -2.44
CA ALA A 84 22.25 1.39 -1.15
C ALA A 84 23.78 1.51 -1.25
N GLY A 85 24.45 0.60 -1.98
CA GLY A 85 25.88 0.66 -2.24
C GLY A 85 26.33 1.88 -3.07
N LEU A 86 25.43 2.43 -3.89
CA LEU A 86 25.62 3.70 -4.60
C LEU A 86 25.30 4.93 -3.74
N GLY A 87 24.85 4.74 -2.48
CA GLY A 87 24.41 5.83 -1.61
C GLY A 87 23.09 6.47 -2.02
N MET A 88 22.30 5.81 -2.87
CA MET A 88 21.02 6.34 -3.34
C MET A 88 19.88 5.98 -2.39
N PRO A 89 19.07 6.96 -1.95
CA PRO A 89 17.80 6.67 -1.29
C PRO A 89 16.86 5.90 -2.23
N VAL A 90 16.08 4.97 -1.66
CA VAL A 90 15.20 4.09 -2.44
C VAL A 90 13.78 4.07 -1.90
N LEU A 91 12.82 4.22 -2.79
CA LEU A 91 11.42 3.85 -2.57
C LEU A 91 11.16 2.50 -3.24
N SER A 92 11.06 1.44 -2.45
CA SER A 92 10.92 0.07 -2.97
C SER A 92 9.46 -0.29 -3.21
N GLU A 93 9.13 -0.90 -4.35
CA GLU A 93 7.86 -1.61 -4.49
C GLU A 93 7.78 -2.81 -3.55
N THR A 94 6.55 -3.25 -3.27
CA THR A 94 6.28 -4.36 -2.37
C THR A 94 6.31 -5.74 -3.06
N PRO A 95 6.70 -6.80 -2.33
CA PRO A 95 7.40 -6.75 -1.06
C PRO A 95 8.90 -6.40 -1.29
N PRO A 96 9.58 -5.82 -0.28
CA PRO A 96 11.00 -5.51 -0.39
C PRO A 96 11.89 -6.77 -0.46
N ALA A 97 11.40 -7.90 0.08
CA ALA A 97 12.09 -9.19 0.11
C ALA A 97 11.12 -10.38 0.16
N THR A 98 11.62 -11.58 -0.15
CA THR A 98 10.81 -12.80 -0.25
C THR A 98 10.93 -13.70 0.99
N THR A 99 12.09 -13.69 1.67
CA THR A 99 12.36 -14.49 2.88
C THR A 99 12.71 -13.63 4.09
N VAL A 100 12.66 -14.24 5.29
CA VAL A 100 13.05 -13.57 6.55
C VAL A 100 14.53 -13.19 6.54
N GLU A 101 15.40 -14.05 6.03
CA GLU A 101 16.84 -13.80 5.92
C GLU A 101 17.13 -12.59 5.02
N GLU A 102 16.45 -12.50 3.88
CA GLU A 102 16.57 -11.33 3.00
C GLU A 102 16.05 -10.05 3.68
N MET A 103 14.98 -10.13 4.47
CA MET A 103 14.48 -8.99 5.24
C MET A 103 15.49 -8.53 6.30
N VAL A 104 16.13 -9.47 7.01
CA VAL A 104 17.22 -9.17 7.95
C VAL A 104 18.38 -8.48 7.24
N ASP A 105 18.82 -9.03 6.11
CA ASP A 105 19.89 -8.45 5.30
C ASP A 105 19.59 -7.01 4.90
N LEU A 106 18.38 -6.73 4.39
CA LEU A 106 18.01 -5.38 3.97
C LEU A 106 17.87 -4.41 5.15
N CYS A 107 17.36 -4.86 6.30
CA CYS A 107 17.28 -4.03 7.50
C CYS A 107 18.67 -3.68 8.07
N SER A 108 19.68 -4.52 7.86
CA SER A 108 21.06 -4.18 8.22
C SER A 108 21.59 -2.98 7.41
N LEU A 109 21.24 -2.86 6.12
CA LEU A 109 21.58 -1.70 5.31
C LEU A 109 21.00 -0.39 5.88
N VAL A 110 19.75 -0.42 6.34
CA VAL A 110 19.12 0.75 6.96
C VAL A 110 19.81 1.10 8.29
N SER A 111 20.21 0.09 9.05
CA SER A 111 21.00 0.29 10.27
C SER A 111 22.37 0.91 9.99
N ASP A 112 22.96 0.62 8.82
CA ASP A 112 24.20 1.20 8.32
C ASP A 112 24.02 2.58 7.64
N GLY A 113 22.79 3.12 7.65
CA GLY A 113 22.48 4.48 7.19
C GLY A 113 21.86 4.57 5.79
N ALA A 114 21.50 3.45 5.15
CA ALA A 114 20.75 3.49 3.89
C ALA A 114 19.32 4.01 4.13
N ILE A 115 18.83 4.86 3.23
CA ILE A 115 17.43 5.36 3.27
C ILE A 115 16.59 4.48 2.35
N ILE A 116 15.86 3.52 2.95
CA ILE A 116 14.95 2.64 2.22
C ILE A 116 13.54 2.78 2.81
N GLN A 117 12.63 3.28 1.99
CA GLN A 117 11.19 3.34 2.26
C GLN A 117 10.47 2.35 1.33
N VAL A 118 9.24 1.98 1.68
CA VAL A 118 8.45 1.02 0.88
C VAL A 118 7.17 1.68 0.37
N ALA A 119 6.87 1.49 -0.91
CA ALA A 119 5.65 1.95 -1.56
C ALA A 119 4.44 1.05 -1.23
N GLU A 120 4.25 0.73 0.06
CA GLU A 120 3.03 0.11 0.56
C GLU A 120 1.92 1.17 0.52
N GLN A 121 1.04 1.10 -0.48
CA GLN A 121 0.12 2.18 -0.79
C GLN A 121 -1.27 2.02 -0.15
N TYR A 122 -1.69 0.82 0.26
CA TYR A 122 -3.11 0.62 0.60
C TYR A 122 -3.58 1.45 1.79
N TRP A 123 -2.73 1.65 2.81
CA TRP A 123 -3.06 2.52 3.95
C TRP A 123 -3.28 3.98 3.53
N ALA A 124 -2.59 4.42 2.48
CA ALA A 124 -2.63 5.78 1.95
C ALA A 124 -3.74 5.97 0.90
N GLN A 125 -4.47 4.92 0.50
CA GLN A 125 -5.66 5.10 -0.33
C GLN A 125 -6.65 6.00 0.40
N PRO A 126 -7.24 7.02 -0.27
CA PRO A 126 -8.02 8.07 0.40
C PRO A 126 -9.04 7.55 1.42
N HIS A 127 -9.81 6.54 1.02
CA HIS A 127 -10.84 5.96 1.86
C HIS A 127 -10.29 5.15 3.05
N HIS A 128 -9.13 4.52 2.93
CA HIS A 128 -8.47 3.85 4.05
C HIS A 128 -7.84 4.87 5.00
N LEU A 129 -7.08 5.84 4.48
CA LEU A 129 -6.44 6.86 5.28
C LEU A 129 -7.46 7.69 6.09
N ALA A 130 -8.59 8.06 5.48
CA ALA A 130 -9.68 8.73 6.18
C ALA A 130 -10.22 7.91 7.36
N ARG A 131 -10.40 6.59 7.19
CA ARG A 131 -10.90 5.69 8.23
C ARG A 131 -9.87 5.43 9.32
N ILE A 132 -8.59 5.31 8.96
CA ILE A 132 -7.47 5.19 9.91
C ILE A 132 -7.43 6.44 10.79
N ARG A 133 -7.40 7.64 10.19
CA ARG A 133 -7.45 8.92 10.92
C ARG A 133 -8.69 9.02 11.82
N TYR A 134 -9.84 8.52 11.37
CA TYR A 134 -11.05 8.51 12.20
C TYR A 134 -10.90 7.59 13.42
N ALA A 135 -10.33 6.40 13.24
CA ALA A 135 -10.06 5.48 14.35
C ALA A 135 -9.04 6.07 15.34
N GLU A 136 -8.02 6.76 14.84
CA GLU A 136 -6.98 7.44 15.63
C GLU A 136 -7.48 8.69 16.37
N SER A 137 -8.59 9.30 15.92
CA SER A 137 -9.14 10.52 16.53
C SER A 137 -9.67 10.34 17.97
N GLY A 138 -9.71 9.11 18.49
CA GLY A 138 -10.20 8.79 19.83
C GLY A 138 -11.73 8.75 19.96
N ARG A 139 -12.48 9.08 18.90
CA ARG A 139 -13.96 9.02 18.86
C ARG A 139 -14.50 7.63 19.17
N LEU A 140 -13.77 6.58 18.78
CA LEU A 140 -14.16 5.19 19.00
C LEU A 140 -13.67 4.62 20.35
N GLY A 141 -12.94 5.39 21.16
CA GLY A 141 -12.25 4.87 22.35
C GLY A 141 -11.06 3.97 22.00
N LYS A 142 -10.65 3.08 22.91
CA LYS A 142 -9.55 2.13 22.64
C LYS A 142 -10.00 1.12 21.58
N ILE A 143 -9.27 1.03 20.47
CA ILE A 143 -9.53 0.03 19.42
C ILE A 143 -9.13 -1.36 19.92
N SER A 144 -10.03 -2.33 19.72
CA SER A 144 -9.85 -3.72 20.14
C SER A 144 -9.96 -4.73 19.00
N GLN A 145 -10.59 -4.35 17.87
CA GLN A 145 -10.82 -5.27 16.76
C GLN A 145 -10.72 -4.58 15.40
N ALA A 146 -10.07 -5.25 14.43
CA ALA A 146 -10.13 -4.91 13.02
C ALA A 146 -10.41 -6.18 12.19
N GLN A 147 -11.35 -6.11 11.24
CA GLN A 147 -11.55 -7.15 10.23
C GLN A 147 -11.36 -6.53 8.85
N VAL A 148 -10.38 -7.03 8.11
CA VAL A 148 -9.95 -6.48 6.84
C VAL A 148 -10.17 -7.52 5.75
N SER A 149 -11.13 -7.24 4.88
CA SER A 149 -11.29 -7.87 3.58
C SER A 149 -10.97 -6.85 2.51
N ALA A 150 -9.68 -6.52 2.41
CA ALA A 150 -9.12 -5.62 1.43
C ALA A 150 -7.64 -5.94 1.27
N ALA A 151 -7.20 -6.05 0.02
CA ALA A 151 -5.83 -6.36 -0.40
C ALA A 151 -5.27 -7.72 0.05
N HIS A 152 -4.33 -8.25 -0.74
CA HIS A 152 -3.72 -9.55 -0.49
C HIS A 152 -2.55 -9.46 0.50
N GLY A 153 -2.25 -10.59 1.16
CA GLY A 153 -1.04 -10.82 1.94
C GLY A 153 -0.64 -9.66 2.86
N TYR A 154 0.62 -9.26 2.76
CA TYR A 154 1.21 -8.17 3.54
C TYR A 154 0.46 -6.83 3.43
N HIS A 155 -0.22 -6.51 2.32
CA HIS A 155 -1.02 -5.29 2.20
C HIS A 155 -2.21 -5.29 3.15
N GLY A 156 -2.94 -6.41 3.23
CA GLY A 156 -4.07 -6.54 4.15
C GLY A 156 -3.63 -6.60 5.61
N ILE A 157 -2.43 -7.15 5.87
CA ILE A 157 -1.80 -7.13 7.20
C ILE A 157 -1.40 -5.71 7.62
N SER A 158 -0.80 -4.93 6.71
CA SER A 158 -0.48 -3.51 6.93
C SER A 158 -1.74 -2.74 7.32
N LEU A 159 -2.82 -2.87 6.53
CA LEU A 159 -4.12 -2.25 6.86
C LEU A 159 -4.62 -2.67 8.25
N MET A 160 -4.61 -3.97 8.54
CA MET A 160 -5.07 -4.50 9.83
C MET A 160 -4.27 -3.92 11.00
N ARG A 161 -2.93 -3.87 10.90
CA ARG A 161 -2.06 -3.29 11.94
C ARG A 161 -2.32 -1.80 12.13
N ARG A 162 -2.44 -1.04 11.04
CA ARG A 162 -2.76 0.40 11.06
C ARG A 162 -4.11 0.68 11.71
N TYR A 163 -5.17 -0.06 11.36
CA TYR A 163 -6.48 0.09 12.01
C TYR A 163 -6.47 -0.26 13.49
N LEU A 164 -5.70 -1.28 13.87
CA LEU A 164 -5.53 -1.64 15.28
C LEU A 164 -4.68 -0.63 16.05
N GLY A 165 -3.91 0.23 15.39
CA GLY A 165 -2.93 1.10 16.03
C GLY A 165 -1.87 0.28 16.77
N ILE A 166 -1.26 -0.68 16.08
CA ILE A 166 -0.18 -1.53 16.58
C ILE A 166 1.05 -1.42 15.67
N GLY A 167 2.22 -1.62 16.26
CA GLY A 167 3.50 -1.67 15.58
C GLY A 167 3.96 -3.13 15.46
N TYR A 168 4.89 -3.52 16.31
CA TYR A 168 5.65 -4.78 16.21
C TYR A 168 5.26 -5.82 17.26
N GLU A 169 4.05 -5.72 17.81
CA GLU A 169 3.52 -6.67 18.78
C GLU A 169 3.50 -8.10 18.22
N GLU A 170 3.82 -9.07 19.08
CA GLU A 170 3.69 -10.48 18.74
C GLU A 170 2.22 -10.87 18.52
N ALA A 171 1.99 -11.80 17.59
CA ALA A 171 0.70 -12.39 17.27
C ALA A 171 0.69 -13.90 17.53
N GLU A 172 -0.42 -14.41 18.05
CA GLU A 172 -0.83 -15.79 17.83
C GLU A 172 -1.76 -15.83 16.62
N ILE A 173 -1.46 -16.71 15.66
CA ILE A 173 -2.05 -16.72 14.32
C ILE A 173 -2.70 -18.07 14.08
N THR A 174 -3.95 -18.04 13.65
CA THR A 174 -4.65 -19.22 13.10
C THR A 174 -5.20 -18.85 11.74
N ALA A 175 -5.16 -19.76 10.79
CA ALA A 175 -5.62 -19.48 9.44
C ALA A 175 -6.23 -20.71 8.78
N SER A 176 -7.08 -20.46 7.79
CA SER A 176 -7.69 -21.50 6.97
C SER A 176 -7.96 -20.96 5.58
N SER A 177 -7.83 -21.83 4.59
CA SER A 177 -8.23 -21.53 3.21
C SER A 177 -9.50 -22.28 2.85
N PHE A 178 -10.36 -21.64 2.08
CA PHE A 178 -11.55 -22.25 1.51
C PHE A 178 -11.68 -21.89 0.03
N SER A 179 -12.13 -22.85 -0.78
CA SER A 179 -12.35 -22.65 -2.21
C SER A 179 -13.83 -22.70 -2.54
N SER A 180 -14.29 -21.73 -3.34
CA SER A 180 -15.67 -21.66 -3.82
C SER A 180 -15.73 -21.36 -5.32
N ALA A 181 -16.80 -21.78 -5.97
CA ALA A 181 -17.03 -21.48 -7.37
C ALA A 181 -17.61 -20.06 -7.53
N ILE A 182 -17.04 -19.26 -8.43
CA ILE A 182 -17.54 -17.92 -8.80
C ILE A 182 -17.66 -17.78 -10.31
N VAL A 183 -18.45 -16.81 -10.77
CA VAL A 183 -18.39 -16.38 -12.18
C VAL A 183 -17.07 -15.65 -12.40
N LYS A 184 -16.32 -16.03 -13.43
CA LYS A 184 -15.05 -15.37 -13.77
C LYS A 184 -15.31 -13.88 -14.03
N GLY A 185 -14.64 -13.04 -13.25
CA GLY A 185 -14.70 -11.58 -13.38
C GLY A 185 -13.75 -11.05 -14.45
N ARG A 186 -13.59 -9.73 -14.47
CA ARG A 186 -12.55 -9.08 -15.25
C ARG A 186 -11.16 -9.46 -14.71
N ASP A 187 -10.14 -9.34 -15.54
CA ASP A 187 -8.73 -9.34 -15.12
C ASP A 187 -7.99 -8.14 -15.75
N ARG A 188 -6.66 -8.18 -15.77
CA ARG A 188 -5.84 -7.12 -16.38
C ARG A 188 -6.08 -6.97 -17.89
N GLU A 189 -6.51 -8.02 -18.57
CA GLU A 189 -6.71 -8.07 -20.02
C GLU A 189 -8.15 -7.69 -20.41
N GLY A 190 -9.11 -7.85 -19.49
CA GLY A 190 -10.47 -7.38 -19.69
C GLY A 190 -11.52 -8.34 -19.16
N TYR A 191 -12.75 -8.22 -19.66
CA TYR A 191 -13.81 -9.16 -19.35
C TYR A 191 -13.66 -10.46 -20.16
N PRO A 192 -14.03 -11.62 -19.60
CA PRO A 192 -14.04 -12.86 -20.35
C PRO A 192 -15.09 -12.80 -21.47
N GLU A 193 -14.77 -13.40 -22.62
CA GLU A 193 -15.64 -13.42 -23.82
C GLU A 193 -16.98 -14.15 -23.58
N SER A 194 -17.00 -15.08 -22.62
CA SER A 194 -18.19 -15.84 -22.27
C SER A 194 -18.24 -16.16 -20.78
N LYS A 195 -19.44 -16.46 -20.29
CA LYS A 195 -19.66 -16.85 -18.90
C LYS A 195 -18.92 -18.15 -18.61
N SER A 196 -18.01 -18.11 -17.65
CA SER A 196 -17.33 -19.28 -17.09
C SER A 196 -17.39 -19.26 -15.57
N ILE A 197 -17.43 -20.45 -14.96
CA ILE A 197 -17.34 -20.63 -13.51
C ILE A 197 -15.93 -21.12 -13.20
N VAL A 198 -15.25 -20.43 -12.27
CA VAL A 198 -13.88 -20.72 -11.86
C VAL A 198 -13.82 -20.94 -10.34
N ALA A 199 -12.82 -21.69 -9.89
CA ALA A 199 -12.53 -21.82 -8.47
C ALA A 199 -11.85 -20.54 -7.97
N SER A 200 -12.32 -20.04 -6.83
CA SER A 200 -11.83 -18.87 -6.13
C SER A 200 -11.40 -19.29 -4.73
N SER A 201 -10.12 -19.07 -4.41
CA SER A 201 -9.57 -19.34 -3.08
C SER A 201 -9.69 -18.10 -2.20
N GLN A 202 -10.05 -18.32 -0.95
CA GLN A 202 -10.16 -17.30 0.08
C GLN A 202 -9.37 -17.75 1.31
N LEU A 203 -8.47 -16.89 1.77
CA LEU A 203 -7.69 -17.08 2.98
C LEU A 203 -8.30 -16.24 4.09
N ILE A 204 -8.64 -16.89 5.21
CA ILE A 204 -9.15 -16.23 6.41
C ILE A 204 -8.21 -16.56 7.55
N ALA A 205 -7.70 -15.53 8.23
CA ALA A 205 -6.79 -15.66 9.35
C ALA A 205 -7.20 -14.76 10.52
N GLN A 206 -6.99 -15.25 11.74
CA GLN A 206 -7.12 -14.48 12.97
C GLN A 206 -5.74 -14.23 13.58
N PHE A 207 -5.48 -12.98 13.95
CA PHE A 207 -4.27 -12.54 14.62
C PHE A 207 -4.64 -12.02 16.01
N ARG A 208 -4.10 -12.64 17.05
CA ARG A 208 -4.26 -12.21 18.45
C ARG A 208 -3.01 -11.46 18.89
N PHE A 209 -3.10 -10.14 18.93
CA PHE A 209 -2.06 -9.24 19.46
C PHE A 209 -2.38 -8.92 20.92
N GLY A 210 -2.14 -9.88 21.81
CA GLY A 210 -2.58 -9.81 23.21
C GLY A 210 -4.10 -9.66 23.33
N GLU A 211 -4.56 -8.47 23.74
CA GLU A 211 -6.00 -8.14 23.87
C GLU A 211 -6.68 -7.79 22.53
N LYS A 212 -5.91 -7.38 21.51
CA LYS A 212 -6.45 -6.94 20.21
C LYS A 212 -6.65 -8.13 19.25
N LEU A 213 -7.74 -8.08 18.47
CA LEU A 213 -8.07 -9.09 17.46
C LEU A 213 -8.03 -8.49 16.05
N GLY A 214 -7.12 -8.99 15.24
CA GLY A 214 -7.12 -8.80 13.80
C GLY A 214 -7.77 -9.98 13.08
N VAL A 215 -8.55 -9.72 12.03
CA VAL A 215 -9.05 -10.74 11.11
C VAL A 215 -8.69 -10.32 9.69
N PHE A 216 -7.90 -11.14 9.02
CA PHE A 216 -7.62 -11.03 7.59
C PHE A 216 -8.61 -11.92 6.84
N ASP A 217 -9.19 -11.43 5.76
CA ASP A 217 -10.20 -12.12 4.97
C ASP A 217 -10.08 -11.74 3.49
N PHE A 218 -9.28 -12.46 2.70
CA PHE A 218 -9.02 -12.04 1.33
C PHE A 218 -9.14 -13.16 0.29
N SER A 219 -9.62 -12.77 -0.89
CA SER A 219 -9.60 -13.57 -2.10
C SER A 219 -9.07 -12.71 -3.25
N GLY A 220 -8.12 -13.24 -4.03
CA GLY A 220 -7.49 -12.54 -5.16
C GLY A 220 -8.49 -11.95 -6.16
N ASP A 221 -9.63 -12.62 -6.34
CA ASP A 221 -10.69 -12.19 -7.25
C ASP A 221 -11.30 -10.84 -6.84
N GLN A 222 -11.19 -10.40 -5.59
CA GLN A 222 -11.73 -9.12 -5.12
C GLN A 222 -11.20 -7.91 -5.92
N TYR A 223 -10.02 -7.98 -6.53
CA TYR A 223 -9.43 -6.85 -7.25
C TYR A 223 -10.22 -6.41 -8.49
N PHE A 224 -10.89 -7.36 -9.15
CA PHE A 224 -11.56 -7.11 -10.44
C PHE A 224 -13.00 -7.62 -10.46
N SER A 225 -13.50 -8.12 -9.33
CA SER A 225 -14.82 -8.73 -9.23
C SER A 225 -15.89 -7.72 -8.85
N HIS A 226 -16.99 -7.71 -9.60
CA HIS A 226 -18.21 -6.97 -9.24
C HIS A 226 -19.06 -7.67 -8.18
N ILE A 227 -18.76 -8.94 -7.90
CA ILE A 227 -19.55 -9.79 -7.00
C ILE A 227 -18.81 -10.10 -5.69
N ARG A 228 -17.53 -9.73 -5.59
CA ARG A 228 -16.71 -9.85 -4.38
C ARG A 228 -16.13 -8.47 -4.06
N ASN A 229 -16.78 -7.77 -3.14
CA ASN A 229 -16.39 -6.43 -2.75
C ASN A 229 -15.53 -6.44 -1.48
N GLN A 230 -14.80 -5.36 -1.27
CA GLN A 230 -14.07 -5.13 -0.03
C GLN A 230 -15.03 -4.98 1.16
N ARG A 231 -14.56 -5.34 2.35
CA ARG A 231 -15.26 -5.12 3.62
C ARG A 231 -14.28 -4.75 4.72
N LEU A 232 -14.69 -3.82 5.57
CA LEU A 232 -13.92 -3.36 6.72
C LEU A 232 -14.82 -3.23 7.95
N LEU A 233 -14.34 -3.73 9.07
CA LEU A 233 -14.89 -3.46 10.41
C LEU A 233 -13.74 -3.00 11.32
N VAL A 234 -13.95 -1.92 12.07
CA VAL A 234 -13.05 -1.50 13.15
C VAL A 234 -13.88 -1.19 14.39
N ARG A 235 -13.54 -1.77 15.54
CA ARG A 235 -14.27 -1.55 16.79
C ARG A 235 -13.40 -1.01 17.89
N GLY A 236 -13.93 -0.02 18.59
CA GLY A 236 -13.43 0.40 19.88
C GLY A 236 -14.53 0.45 20.94
N GLU A 237 -14.15 0.81 22.16
CA GLU A 237 -15.05 0.84 23.32
C GLU A 237 -16.30 1.72 23.14
N LYS A 238 -16.21 2.76 22.33
CA LYS A 238 -17.24 3.80 22.18
C LYS A 238 -17.92 3.78 20.81
N GLY A 239 -17.56 2.87 19.91
CA GLY A 239 -18.13 2.85 18.57
C GLY A 239 -17.45 1.90 17.60
N GLU A 240 -17.93 1.91 16.37
CA GLU A 240 -17.37 1.12 15.28
C GLU A 240 -17.43 1.83 13.93
N ILE A 241 -16.49 1.50 13.05
CA ILE A 241 -16.52 1.79 11.61
C ILE A 241 -16.97 0.52 10.91
N ILE A 242 -17.94 0.65 10.01
CA ILE A 242 -18.33 -0.39 9.05
C ILE A 242 -18.27 0.22 7.66
N ASN A 243 -17.31 -0.23 6.85
CA ASN A 243 -17.08 0.25 5.50
C ASN A 243 -17.02 1.79 5.43
N GLY A 244 -17.98 2.44 4.74
CA GLY A 244 -18.07 3.89 4.55
C GLY A 244 -18.87 4.64 5.62
N SER A 245 -19.09 4.05 6.80
CA SER A 245 -19.85 4.68 7.88
C SER A 245 -19.28 4.35 9.25
N ALA A 246 -19.59 5.17 10.24
CA ALA A 246 -19.27 4.89 11.63
C ALA A 246 -20.41 5.30 12.56
N VAL A 247 -20.44 4.69 13.74
CA VAL A 247 -21.29 5.12 14.85
C VAL A 247 -20.41 5.23 16.08
N TYR A 248 -20.54 6.31 16.83
CA TYR A 248 -19.87 6.46 18.12
C TYR A 248 -20.81 7.05 19.18
N LEU A 249 -20.50 6.85 20.45
CA LEU A 249 -21.20 7.41 21.58
C LEU A 249 -20.58 8.76 21.96
N ARG A 250 -21.32 9.86 21.78
CA ARG A 250 -20.92 11.20 22.25
C ARG A 250 -20.87 11.25 23.78
N ASP A 251 -21.83 10.55 24.40
CA ASP A 251 -21.98 10.31 25.82
C ASP A 251 -22.56 8.90 26.00
N HIS A 252 -22.75 8.45 27.24
CA HIS A 252 -23.21 7.08 27.53
C HIS A 252 -24.60 6.70 26.96
N LEU A 253 -25.37 7.66 26.41
CA LEU A 253 -26.72 7.41 25.88
C LEU A 253 -26.91 7.86 24.42
N THR A 254 -26.05 8.72 23.89
CA THR A 254 -26.28 9.37 22.60
C THR A 254 -25.42 8.79 21.49
N PRO A 255 -25.96 7.88 20.64
CA PRO A 255 -25.28 7.41 19.44
C PRO A 255 -25.29 8.49 18.36
N VAL A 256 -24.14 8.72 17.73
CA VAL A 256 -23.95 9.65 16.62
C VAL A 256 -23.51 8.84 15.38
N PRO A 257 -24.42 8.62 14.42
CA PRO A 257 -24.06 8.03 13.14
C PRO A 257 -23.40 9.06 12.24
N VAL A 258 -22.34 8.66 11.53
CA VAL A 258 -21.64 9.48 10.54
C VAL A 258 -21.33 8.66 9.29
N ARG A 259 -21.11 9.36 8.17
CA ARG A 259 -20.71 8.76 6.89
C ARG A 259 -19.40 9.38 6.41
N PHE A 260 -18.60 8.58 5.72
CA PHE A 260 -17.42 9.04 5.01
C PHE A 260 -17.86 9.43 3.61
N GLU A 261 -18.01 10.74 3.40
CA GLU A 261 -18.51 11.31 2.15
C GLU A 261 -17.33 11.72 1.27
N ARG A 262 -17.17 11.02 0.15
CA ARG A 262 -16.20 11.38 -0.88
C ARG A 262 -16.65 12.66 -1.59
N ARG A 263 -15.71 13.58 -1.81
CA ARG A 263 -15.93 14.84 -2.53
C ARG A 263 -15.07 14.86 -3.78
N ASP A 264 -15.68 14.56 -4.92
CA ASP A 264 -15.07 14.68 -6.24
C ASP A 264 -15.53 15.99 -6.92
N THR A 265 -14.72 16.50 -7.85
CA THR A 265 -15.01 17.68 -8.67
C THR A 265 -15.63 17.31 -10.01
N GLY A 266 -16.12 18.31 -10.73
CA GLY A 266 -16.57 18.17 -12.12
C GLY A 266 -18.02 17.69 -12.26
N HIS A 267 -18.77 17.66 -11.16
CA HIS A 267 -20.20 17.39 -11.14
C HIS A 267 -21.03 18.68 -11.27
N GLU A 268 -22.24 18.59 -11.83
CA GLU A 268 -23.27 19.66 -11.78
C GLU A 268 -22.84 21.07 -12.23
N GLY A 269 -21.90 21.17 -13.16
CA GLY A 269 -21.41 22.45 -13.71
C GLY A 269 -20.15 22.99 -13.03
N ASP A 270 -19.56 22.24 -12.10
CA ASP A 270 -18.20 22.48 -11.61
C ASP A 270 -17.17 22.45 -12.75
N LEU A 271 -16.35 23.50 -12.84
CA LEU A 271 -15.35 23.71 -13.89
C LEU A 271 -13.91 23.40 -13.42
N GLU A 272 -13.72 22.85 -12.22
CA GLU A 272 -12.40 22.52 -11.66
C GLU A 272 -11.75 21.26 -12.26
N GLY A 273 -12.38 20.64 -13.28
CA GLY A 273 -11.98 19.33 -13.83
C GLY A 273 -12.55 18.17 -13.02
N HIS A 274 -12.13 16.93 -13.29
CA HIS A 274 -12.61 15.74 -12.57
C HIS A 274 -11.47 15.11 -11.77
N HIS A 275 -11.47 15.30 -10.46
CA HIS A 275 -10.51 14.73 -9.53
C HIS A 275 -11.12 14.63 -8.12
N LEU A 276 -10.49 13.85 -7.24
CA LEU A 276 -10.84 13.81 -5.83
C LEU A 276 -10.36 15.07 -5.10
N LYS A 277 -11.24 15.81 -4.42
CA LYS A 277 -10.82 16.84 -3.44
C LYS A 277 -10.46 16.22 -2.10
N GLY A 278 -11.27 15.29 -1.61
CA GLY A 278 -11.05 14.68 -0.30
C GLY A 278 -12.24 13.91 0.24
N ILE A 279 -12.23 13.63 1.55
CA ILE A 279 -13.28 12.90 2.26
C ILE A 279 -13.70 13.72 3.48
N VAL A 280 -15.02 13.87 3.64
CA VAL A 280 -15.66 14.60 4.73
C VAL A 280 -16.41 13.64 5.64
N VAL A 281 -16.32 13.84 6.95
CA VAL A 281 -17.10 13.11 7.95
C VAL A 281 -17.84 14.12 8.84
N GLY A 282 -19.15 14.23 8.66
CA GLY A 282 -19.92 15.32 9.26
C GLY A 282 -19.51 16.67 8.65
N GLU A 283 -18.90 17.54 9.44
CA GLU A 283 -18.42 18.86 8.99
C GLU A 283 -16.89 18.90 8.79
N GLU A 284 -16.18 17.81 9.11
CA GLU A 284 -14.72 17.78 9.12
C GLU A 284 -14.15 17.16 7.83
N TRP A 285 -13.20 17.86 7.19
CA TRP A 285 -12.34 17.30 6.15
C TRP A 285 -11.30 16.39 6.80
N ILE A 286 -11.59 15.09 6.85
CA ILE A 286 -10.69 14.12 7.48
C ILE A 286 -9.51 13.73 6.57
N TYR A 287 -9.70 13.91 5.26
CA TYR A 287 -8.69 13.68 4.24
C TYR A 287 -8.85 14.72 3.14
N GLU A 288 -7.73 15.27 2.70
CA GLU A 288 -7.60 16.15 1.55
C GLU A 288 -6.59 15.52 0.59
N ASN A 289 -6.89 15.57 -0.71
CA ASN A 289 -6.03 14.99 -1.74
C ASN A 289 -4.79 15.86 -1.97
N PRO A 290 -3.56 15.40 -1.61
CA PRO A 290 -2.35 16.21 -1.75
C PRO A 290 -1.93 16.41 -3.21
N LEU A 291 -2.55 15.69 -4.15
CA LEU A 291 -2.24 15.72 -5.57
C LEU A 291 -3.34 16.34 -6.41
N ALA A 292 -4.36 16.96 -5.80
CA ALA A 292 -5.33 17.75 -6.53
C ALA A 292 -4.60 18.90 -7.28
N PRO A 293 -4.97 19.21 -8.55
CA PRO A 293 -6.13 18.70 -9.30
C PRO A 293 -5.83 17.49 -10.20
N GLY A 294 -4.78 16.71 -9.93
CA GLY A 294 -4.41 15.53 -10.72
C GLY A 294 -5.55 14.51 -10.83
N ASP A 295 -5.93 14.16 -12.06
CA ASP A 295 -6.91 13.11 -12.37
C ASP A 295 -6.26 11.73 -12.18
N LEU A 296 -6.37 11.22 -10.95
CA LEU A 296 -5.69 10.03 -10.47
C LEU A 296 -6.68 9.08 -9.79
N SER A 297 -6.47 7.78 -9.96
CA SER A 297 -7.16 6.75 -9.18
C SER A 297 -6.73 6.78 -7.70
N ASP A 298 -7.53 6.17 -6.81
CA ASP A 298 -7.19 6.06 -5.38
C ASP A 298 -5.82 5.39 -5.14
N ASP A 299 -5.45 4.39 -5.97
CA ASP A 299 -4.15 3.73 -5.88
C ASP A 299 -3.00 4.66 -6.33
N GLU A 300 -3.22 5.46 -7.37
CA GLU A 300 -2.23 6.43 -7.85
C GLU A 300 -2.06 7.61 -6.88
N ILE A 301 -3.14 8.07 -6.25
CA ILE A 301 -3.07 9.07 -5.18
C ILE A 301 -2.25 8.53 -4.00
N ALA A 302 -2.47 7.27 -3.63
CA ALA A 302 -1.74 6.61 -2.57
C ALA A 302 -0.25 6.44 -2.89
N ILE A 303 0.10 5.98 -4.10
CA ILE A 303 1.49 5.88 -4.55
C ILE A 303 2.16 7.26 -4.61
N GLY A 304 1.43 8.28 -5.06
CA GLY A 304 1.95 9.65 -5.06
C GLY A 304 2.15 10.21 -3.65
N THR A 305 1.36 9.78 -2.66
CA THR A 305 1.62 10.04 -1.24
C THR A 305 2.94 9.40 -0.80
N CYS A 306 3.22 8.16 -1.22
CA CYS A 306 4.52 7.52 -0.97
C CYS A 306 5.69 8.27 -1.63
N LEU A 307 5.51 8.81 -2.84
CA LEU A 307 6.53 9.62 -3.52
C LEU A 307 6.82 10.94 -2.77
N ILE A 308 5.79 11.62 -2.28
CA ILE A 308 5.94 12.84 -1.46
C ILE A 308 6.67 12.49 -0.18
N GLY A 309 6.19 11.49 0.57
CA GLY A 309 6.79 11.10 1.84
C GLY A 309 8.22 10.58 1.70
N MET A 310 8.57 9.94 0.57
CA MET A 310 9.97 9.60 0.28
C MET A 310 10.84 10.84 0.14
N ALA A 311 10.38 11.86 -0.59
CA ALA A 311 11.13 13.11 -0.74
C ALA A 311 11.29 13.84 0.59
N GLU A 312 10.25 13.84 1.43
CA GLU A 312 10.29 14.41 2.79
C GLU A 312 11.29 13.65 3.68
N CYS A 313 11.30 12.32 3.63
CA CYS A 313 12.24 11.49 4.36
C CYS A 313 13.69 11.77 3.95
N VAL A 314 13.98 11.90 2.65
CA VAL A 314 15.31 12.29 2.14
C VAL A 314 15.71 13.70 2.62
N ALA A 315 14.75 14.60 2.83
CA ALA A 315 14.98 15.92 3.40
C ALA A 315 15.14 15.93 4.93
N GLY A 316 15.14 14.77 5.59
CA GLY A 316 15.25 14.61 7.04
C GLY A 316 13.92 14.62 7.79
N GLY A 317 12.79 14.51 7.09
CA GLY A 317 11.47 14.31 7.68
C GLY A 317 11.24 12.87 8.16
N GLU A 318 10.04 12.64 8.69
CA GLU A 318 9.64 11.31 9.17
C GLU A 318 9.57 10.29 8.01
N PRO A 319 9.88 9.01 8.29
CA PRO A 319 9.66 7.93 7.33
C PRO A 319 8.20 7.84 6.88
N VAL A 320 7.97 7.65 5.58
CA VAL A 320 6.61 7.44 5.04
C VAL A 320 6.10 6.03 5.30
N TYR A 321 6.96 5.05 5.07
CA TYR A 321 6.73 3.64 5.38
C TYR A 321 8.11 2.96 5.51
N PRO A 322 8.68 2.91 6.72
CA PRO A 322 10.00 2.34 6.95
C PRO A 322 10.10 0.90 6.44
N LEU A 323 11.26 0.52 5.93
CA LEU A 323 11.54 -0.87 5.53
C LEU A 323 11.20 -1.87 6.65
N GLN A 324 11.54 -1.55 7.91
CA GLN A 324 11.27 -2.41 9.06
C GLN A 324 9.78 -2.70 9.23
N GLU A 325 8.91 -1.70 8.97
CA GLU A 325 7.46 -1.89 9.05
C GLU A 325 6.96 -2.85 7.96
N ALA A 326 7.45 -2.70 6.73
CA ALA A 326 7.11 -3.59 5.62
C ALA A 326 7.66 -5.02 5.82
N CYS A 327 8.85 -5.15 6.40
CA CYS A 327 9.40 -6.45 6.80
C CYS A 327 8.53 -7.13 7.86
N GLN A 328 7.99 -6.37 8.81
CA GLN A 328 7.06 -6.90 9.78
C GLN A 328 5.76 -7.38 9.13
N ASP A 329 5.19 -6.63 8.17
CA ASP A 329 3.99 -7.06 7.44
C ASP A 329 4.23 -8.35 6.65
N ARG A 330 5.37 -8.41 5.95
CA ARG A 330 5.74 -9.57 5.15
C ARG A 330 6.07 -10.79 6.02
N TYR A 331 6.69 -10.60 7.18
CA TYR A 331 6.91 -11.69 8.14
C TYR A 331 5.59 -12.29 8.63
N LEU A 332 4.64 -11.45 9.06
CA LEU A 332 3.31 -11.90 9.47
C LEU A 332 2.54 -12.56 8.32
N ASP A 333 2.73 -12.12 7.08
CA ASP A 333 2.17 -12.74 5.87
C ASP A 333 2.71 -14.16 5.66
N ILE A 334 4.02 -14.37 5.86
CA ILE A 334 4.64 -15.70 5.80
C ILE A 334 4.03 -16.62 6.87
N LEU A 335 3.96 -16.17 8.12
CA LEU A 335 3.40 -16.96 9.22
C LEU A 335 1.90 -17.27 9.04
N MET A 336 1.15 -16.35 8.44
CA MET A 336 -0.25 -16.56 8.10
C MET A 336 -0.44 -17.71 7.12
N HIS A 337 0.41 -17.78 6.08
CA HIS A 337 0.40 -18.88 5.13
C HIS A 337 0.83 -20.19 5.80
N GLU A 338 1.86 -20.17 6.64
CA GLU A 338 2.29 -21.34 7.43
C GLU A 338 1.15 -21.87 8.31
N ALA A 339 0.42 -21.00 9.02
CA ALA A 339 -0.73 -21.38 9.83
C ALA A 339 -1.85 -22.02 8.99
N ALA A 340 -2.07 -21.52 7.77
CA ALA A 340 -3.10 -22.05 6.88
C ALA A 340 -2.72 -23.42 6.28
N GLU A 341 -1.43 -23.63 6.00
CA GLU A 341 -0.89 -24.87 5.44
C GLU A 341 -0.82 -26.00 6.47
N THR A 342 -0.35 -25.67 7.68
CA THR A 342 -0.19 -26.65 8.78
C THR A 342 -1.50 -26.92 9.52
N GLY A 343 -2.41 -25.93 9.57
CA GLY A 343 -3.60 -25.94 10.42
C GLY A 343 -3.29 -25.74 11.91
N GLU A 344 -2.04 -25.44 12.25
CA GLU A 344 -1.59 -25.18 13.62
C GLU A 344 -1.72 -23.71 14.01
N THR A 345 -1.65 -23.43 15.31
CA THR A 345 -1.51 -22.05 15.79
C THR A 345 -0.04 -21.65 15.73
N ILE A 346 0.29 -20.66 14.91
CA ILE A 346 1.65 -20.14 14.76
C ILE A 346 1.81 -18.90 15.63
N ARG A 347 2.90 -18.81 16.38
CA ARG A 347 3.23 -17.63 17.17
C ARG A 347 4.38 -16.88 16.51
N SER A 348 4.19 -15.59 16.28
CA SER A 348 5.28 -14.73 15.79
C SER A 348 6.27 -14.44 16.91
N GLU A 349 7.53 -14.31 16.56
CA GLU A 349 8.60 -13.89 17.46
C GLU A 349 9.07 -12.49 17.11
N ARG A 350 9.58 -11.76 18.11
CA ARG A 350 10.20 -10.46 17.88
C ARG A 350 11.40 -10.59 16.94
N GLN A 351 11.39 -9.82 15.87
CA GLN A 351 12.41 -9.84 14.84
C GLN A 351 13.50 -8.78 15.07
N VAL A 352 14.67 -8.98 14.47
CA VAL A 352 15.85 -8.11 14.66
C VAL A 352 15.66 -6.67 14.19
N TRP A 353 14.71 -6.42 13.29
CA TRP A 353 14.38 -5.07 12.80
C TRP A 353 13.49 -4.26 13.75
N VAL A 354 13.09 -4.81 14.90
CA VAL A 354 12.23 -4.14 15.89
C VAL A 354 13.02 -3.22 16.84
N GLY A 355 14.35 -3.24 16.79
CA GLY A 355 15.22 -2.45 17.68
C GLY A 355 15.38 -3.06 19.07
#